data_AF-A0A3S1EMB5-F1
#
_entry.id   AF-A0A3S1EMB5-F1
#
_cell.length_a   1.000
_cell.length_b   1.000
_cell.length_c   1.000
_cell.angle_alpha   90.00
_cell.angle_beta   90.00
_cell.angle_gamma   90.00
#
_symmetry.space_group_name_H-M   'P 1'
#
loop_
_entity.id
_entity.type
_entity.pdbx_description
1 polymer ?
#
loop_
_entity_poly.entity_id
_entity_poly.type
_entity_poly.pdbx_seq_one_letter_code
_entity_poly.pdbx_strand_id
1 'polypeptide(L)'
;MNKLKELGYPVKLYLYIVLFIATVIGMKFVVEIQLPSGGRSPYLFLIWNTFLAWIPVGLVIILDLVSLLKNKLSRRLLFLVVGLLWLFFYPNAAYMITDMLHPFARYPVSGYRFWQEISFWDHLFTLFFVALLGLALGNASLASVHRLVRKSYGSVVGWIFAIAILGLSSFGVYLGRFNRWNSWDIIKRPFHVLEEMVIYFSDMEHLRHTLAFCKWIFIITLFSYVMLNLFGAMKNSKGTEVRE
;
A
#
# COMPACT_ATOMS: atom_id res chain seq x y z
N MET A 1 18.98 -5.27 23.16
CA MET A 1 17.69 -6.02 23.18
C MET A 1 16.47 -5.13 23.50
N ASN A 2 16.53 -4.21 24.48
CA ASN A 2 15.36 -3.39 24.86
C ASN A 2 14.86 -2.42 23.77
N LYS A 3 15.75 -1.76 23.01
CA LYS A 3 15.35 -0.79 21.97
C LYS A 3 14.59 -1.42 20.79
N LEU A 4 14.89 -2.67 20.43
CA LEU A 4 14.17 -3.38 19.36
C LEU A 4 12.76 -3.79 19.79
N LYS A 5 12.58 -4.13 21.08
CA LYS A 5 11.25 -4.39 21.65
C LYS A 5 10.37 -3.13 21.61
N GLU A 6 10.93 -1.95 21.88
CA GLU A 6 10.20 -0.67 21.71
C GLU A 6 9.74 -0.40 20.27
N LEU A 7 10.42 -0.99 19.28
CA LEU A 7 10.05 -0.92 17.86
C LEU A 7 9.09 -2.05 17.43
N GLY A 8 8.63 -2.87 18.37
CA GLY A 8 7.67 -3.96 18.12
C GLY A 8 8.28 -5.26 17.60
N TYR A 9 9.60 -5.45 17.71
CA TYR A 9 10.25 -6.73 17.41
C TYR A 9 10.17 -7.68 18.62
N PRO A 10 9.97 -9.00 18.42
CA PRO A 10 10.00 -9.73 17.14
C PRO A 10 8.66 -9.82 16.39
N VAL A 11 7.55 -9.36 16.98
CA VAL A 11 6.20 -9.50 16.39
C VAL A 11 6.12 -8.94 14.97
N LYS A 12 6.74 -7.79 14.72
CA LYS A 12 6.84 -7.18 13.39
C LYS A 12 7.54 -8.10 12.38
N LEU A 13 8.61 -8.78 12.78
CA LEU A 13 9.33 -9.71 11.90
C LEU A 13 8.43 -10.90 11.55
N TYR A 14 7.69 -11.45 12.51
CA TYR A 14 6.72 -12.52 12.24
C TYR A 14 5.62 -12.07 11.27
N LEU A 15 5.11 -10.85 11.43
CA LEU A 15 4.16 -10.26 10.48
C LEU A 15 4.75 -10.22 9.06
N TYR A 16 5.98 -9.75 8.90
CA TYR A 16 6.62 -9.69 7.58
C TYR A 16 6.87 -11.07 6.98
N ILE A 17 7.25 -12.06 7.79
CA ILE A 17 7.40 -13.45 7.32
C ILE A 17 6.06 -14.01 6.85
N VAL A 18 4.97 -13.81 7.62
CA VAL A 18 3.63 -14.27 7.23
C VAL A 18 3.18 -13.60 5.93
N LEU A 19 3.37 -12.29 5.79
CA LEU A 19 3.05 -11.56 4.57
C LEU A 19 3.89 -12.02 3.38
N PHE A 20 5.17 -12.37 3.60
CA PHE A 20 6.06 -12.89 2.57
C PHE A 20 5.60 -14.27 2.09
N ILE A 21 5.29 -15.19 3.01
CA ILE A 21 4.73 -16.51 2.68
C ILE A 21 3.43 -16.35 1.90
N ALA A 22 2.52 -15.50 2.39
CA ALA A 22 1.26 -15.22 1.71
C ALA A 22 1.48 -14.60 0.32
N THR A 23 2.50 -13.75 0.15
CA THR A 23 2.92 -13.23 -1.16
C THR A 23 3.38 -14.35 -2.08
N VAL A 24 4.25 -15.26 -1.63
CA VAL A 24 4.72 -16.38 -2.44
C VAL A 24 3.56 -17.26 -2.89
N ILE A 25 2.62 -17.55 -1.99
CA ILE A 25 1.39 -18.30 -2.31
C ILE A 25 0.57 -17.56 -3.38
N GLY A 26 0.31 -16.27 -3.18
CA GLY A 26 -0.45 -15.46 -4.13
C GLY A 26 0.22 -15.37 -5.52
N MET A 27 1.54 -15.18 -5.55
CA MET A 27 2.30 -15.12 -6.81
C MET A 27 2.33 -16.46 -7.54
N LYS A 28 2.32 -17.58 -6.81
CA LYS A 28 2.16 -18.92 -7.42
C LYS A 28 0.85 -19.00 -8.21
N PHE A 29 -0.28 -18.64 -7.60
CA PHE A 29 -1.58 -18.61 -8.28
C PHE A 29 -1.58 -17.63 -9.47
N VAL A 30 -0.98 -16.45 -9.32
CA VAL A 30 -0.83 -15.49 -10.42
C VAL A 30 -0.07 -16.08 -11.60
N VAL A 31 0.95 -16.90 -11.39
CA VAL A 31 1.74 -17.51 -12.48
C VAL A 31 1.00 -18.69 -13.12
N GLU A 32 0.32 -19.50 -12.32
CA GLU A 32 -0.35 -20.73 -12.78
C GLU A 32 -1.68 -20.45 -13.50
N ILE A 33 -2.34 -19.35 -13.20
CA ILE A 33 -3.67 -19.05 -13.75
C ILE A 33 -3.61 -18.74 -15.24
N GLN A 34 -4.50 -19.37 -16.02
CA GLN A 34 -4.58 -19.22 -17.47
C GLN A 34 -6.01 -18.91 -17.89
N LEU A 35 -6.14 -18.16 -18.99
CA LEU A 35 -7.44 -17.96 -19.61
C LEU A 35 -7.96 -19.30 -20.20
N PRO A 36 -9.28 -19.44 -20.41
CA PRO A 36 -9.85 -20.65 -21.00
C PRO A 36 -9.27 -21.04 -22.37
N SER A 37 -8.77 -20.05 -23.13
CA SER A 37 -8.05 -20.23 -24.39
C SER A 37 -6.65 -20.84 -24.24
N GLY A 38 -6.17 -21.01 -23.00
CA GLY A 38 -4.79 -21.37 -22.66
C GLY A 38 -3.80 -20.22 -22.83
N GLY A 39 -2.53 -20.51 -22.57
CA GLY A 39 -1.39 -19.61 -22.81
C GLY A 39 -0.69 -19.11 -21.54
N ARG A 40 0.02 -17.97 -21.65
CA ARG A 40 0.68 -17.34 -20.50
C ARG A 40 -0.33 -16.65 -19.60
N SER A 41 -0.04 -16.62 -18.29
CA SER A 41 -0.89 -15.91 -17.33
C SER A 41 -1.15 -14.47 -17.76
N PRO A 42 -2.42 -14.01 -17.73
CA PRO A 42 -2.76 -12.64 -18.06
C PRO A 42 -2.32 -11.65 -16.97
N TYR A 43 -1.79 -12.10 -15.84
CA TYR A 43 -1.54 -11.25 -14.67
C TYR A 43 -0.08 -11.16 -14.22
N LEU A 44 0.88 -11.55 -15.07
CA LEU A 44 2.31 -11.53 -14.73
C LEU A 44 2.84 -10.14 -14.28
N PHE A 45 2.20 -9.05 -14.70
CA PHE A 45 2.55 -7.70 -14.25
C PHE A 45 2.34 -7.52 -12.72
N LEU A 46 1.49 -8.33 -12.08
CA LEU A 46 1.28 -8.30 -10.63
C LEU A 46 2.53 -8.67 -9.86
N ILE A 47 3.46 -9.45 -10.44
CA ILE A 47 4.74 -9.77 -9.81
C ILE A 47 5.52 -8.47 -9.58
N TRP A 48 5.55 -7.61 -10.59
CA TRP A 48 6.20 -6.31 -10.50
C TRP A 48 5.49 -5.36 -9.54
N ASN A 49 4.15 -5.27 -9.62
CA ASN A 49 3.37 -4.43 -8.71
C ASN A 49 3.52 -4.87 -7.24
N THR A 50 3.54 -6.18 -6.99
CA THR A 50 3.75 -6.74 -5.65
C THR A 50 5.16 -6.47 -5.17
N PHE A 51 6.17 -6.59 -6.02
CA PHE A 51 7.54 -6.20 -5.68
C PHE A 51 7.63 -4.72 -5.27
N LEU A 52 6.99 -3.81 -6.02
CA LEU A 52 6.94 -2.39 -5.67
C LEU A 52 6.20 -2.15 -4.34
N ALA A 53 5.15 -2.92 -4.03
CA ALA A 53 4.43 -2.85 -2.76
C ALA A 53 5.26 -3.33 -1.55
N TRP A 54 6.29 -4.14 -1.77
CA TRP A 54 7.24 -4.56 -0.72
C TRP A 54 8.30 -3.50 -0.40
N ILE A 55 8.60 -2.58 -1.32
CA ILE A 55 9.62 -1.52 -1.12
C ILE A 55 9.32 -0.68 0.13
N PRO A 56 8.10 -0.17 0.38
CA PRO A 56 7.77 0.56 1.60
C PRO A 56 8.01 -0.24 2.89
N VAL A 57 7.82 -1.56 2.87
CA VAL A 57 8.10 -2.41 4.04
C VAL A 57 9.61 -2.50 4.30
N GLY A 58 10.41 -2.68 3.26
CA GLY A 58 11.88 -2.65 3.36
C GLY A 58 12.40 -1.30 3.88
N LEU A 59 11.89 -0.19 3.34
CA LEU A 59 12.27 1.17 3.78
C LEU A 59 11.88 1.43 5.24
N VAL A 60 10.78 0.85 5.72
CA VAL A 60 10.39 0.92 7.14
C VAL A 60 11.40 0.22 8.06
N ILE A 61 11.96 -0.91 7.65
CA ILE A 61 13.01 -1.59 8.42
C ILE A 61 14.25 -0.68 8.49
N ILE A 62 14.60 -0.01 7.39
CA ILE A 62 15.70 0.97 7.38
C ILE A 62 15.39 2.13 8.33
N LEU A 63 14.17 2.70 8.31
CA LEU A 63 13.76 3.78 9.21
C LEU A 63 13.83 3.37 10.69
N ASP A 64 13.41 2.14 11.01
CA ASP A 64 13.56 1.57 12.35
C ASP A 64 15.03 1.53 12.77
N LEU A 65 15.94 1.08 11.91
CA LEU A 65 17.38 1.03 12.20
C LEU A 65 17.98 2.44 12.32
N VAL A 66 17.60 3.36 11.44
CA VAL A 66 18.01 4.78 11.50
C VAL A 66 17.56 5.42 12.81
N SER A 67 16.40 5.05 13.35
CA SER A 67 15.91 5.54 14.65
C SER A 67 16.85 5.23 15.82
N LEU A 68 17.65 4.17 15.70
CA LEU A 68 18.59 3.71 16.72
C LEU A 68 19.95 4.41 16.66
N LEU A 69 20.23 5.19 15.59
CA LEU A 69 21.48 5.91 15.44
C LEU A 69 21.69 6.96 16.54
N LYS A 70 22.93 7.02 17.06
CA LYS A 70 23.33 8.00 18.08
C LYS A 70 23.62 9.39 17.48
N ASN A 71 24.22 9.43 16.27
CA ASN A 71 24.55 10.68 15.60
C ASN A 71 23.26 11.38 15.12
N LYS A 72 22.97 12.56 15.68
CA LYS A 72 21.74 13.31 15.42
C LYS A 72 21.66 13.83 13.97
N LEU A 73 22.78 14.25 13.38
CA LEU A 73 22.80 14.82 12.03
C LEU A 73 22.54 13.74 10.98
N SER A 74 23.32 12.66 11.01
CA SER A 74 23.14 11.51 10.10
C SER A 74 21.74 10.92 10.24
N ARG A 75 21.24 10.80 11.47
CA ARG A 75 19.87 10.32 11.73
C ARG A 75 18.82 11.20 11.06
N ARG A 76 18.89 12.53 11.19
CA ARG A 76 17.93 13.45 10.56
C ARG A 76 17.97 13.36 9.04
N LEU A 77 19.18 13.36 8.46
CA LEU A 77 19.35 13.28 7.01
C LEU A 77 18.79 11.95 6.45
N LEU A 78 19.13 10.82 7.08
CA LEU A 78 18.64 9.52 6.66
C LEU A 78 17.13 9.39 6.86
N PHE A 79 16.56 9.95 7.93
CA PHE A 79 15.11 10.00 8.10
C PHE A 79 14.43 10.75 6.95
N LEU A 80 14.99 11.90 6.54
CA LEU A 80 14.44 12.67 5.44
C LEU A 80 14.52 11.89 4.12
N VAL A 81 15.70 11.39 3.76
CA VAL A 81 15.91 10.68 2.48
C VAL A 81 15.08 9.39 2.41
N VAL A 82 15.18 8.54 3.43
CA VAL A 82 14.46 7.26 3.46
C VAL A 82 12.95 7.49 3.62
N GLY A 83 12.55 8.52 4.37
CA GLY A 83 11.14 8.89 4.53
C GLY A 83 10.50 9.41 3.25
N LEU A 84 11.22 10.21 2.46
CA LEU A 84 10.77 10.66 1.14
C LEU A 84 10.67 9.51 0.15
N LEU A 85 11.67 8.62 0.11
CA LEU A 85 11.60 7.40 -0.70
C LEU A 85 10.42 6.52 -0.27
N TRP A 86 10.18 6.38 1.03
CA TRP A 86 9.06 5.62 1.56
C TRP A 86 7.73 6.21 1.10
N LEU A 87 7.55 7.53 1.22
CA LEU A 87 6.35 8.23 0.78
C LEU A 87 6.11 8.06 -0.72
N PHE A 88 7.18 8.13 -1.51
CA PHE A 88 7.12 7.96 -2.97
C PHE A 88 6.66 6.55 -3.36
N PHE A 89 7.16 5.49 -2.70
CA PHE A 89 6.77 4.12 -3.01
C PHE A 89 5.50 3.65 -2.29
N TYR A 90 5.05 4.34 -1.24
CA TYR A 90 3.89 3.96 -0.43
C TYR A 90 2.60 3.69 -1.24
N PRO A 91 2.24 4.49 -2.26
CA PRO A 91 1.04 4.27 -3.05
C PRO A 91 0.96 2.90 -3.73
N ASN A 92 2.10 2.27 -4.04
CA ASN A 92 2.17 0.96 -4.73
C ASN A 92 1.42 -0.16 -3.99
N ALA A 93 1.35 -0.08 -2.66
CA ALA A 93 0.55 -1.02 -1.88
C ALA A 93 -0.96 -0.90 -2.18
N ALA A 94 -1.47 0.34 -2.31
CA ALA A 94 -2.87 0.60 -2.63
C ALA A 94 -3.22 0.36 -4.11
N TYR A 95 -2.22 0.40 -5.03
CA TYR A 95 -2.44 0.04 -6.44
C TYR A 95 -2.99 -1.37 -6.63
N MET A 96 -2.61 -2.31 -5.77
CA MET A 96 -3.05 -3.71 -5.85
C MET A 96 -4.58 -3.83 -5.68
N ILE A 97 -5.22 -2.88 -4.99
CA ILE A 97 -6.70 -2.79 -4.89
C ILE A 97 -7.30 -2.52 -6.27
N THR A 98 -6.69 -1.62 -7.04
CA THR A 98 -7.17 -1.25 -8.38
C THR A 98 -6.92 -2.36 -9.41
N ASP A 99 -5.90 -3.19 -9.19
CA ASP A 99 -5.61 -4.32 -10.08
C ASP A 99 -6.76 -5.35 -10.12
N MET A 100 -7.65 -5.37 -9.12
CA MET A 100 -8.85 -6.20 -9.10
C MET A 100 -9.80 -6.00 -10.30
N LEU A 101 -9.61 -4.94 -11.09
CA LEU A 101 -10.38 -4.74 -12.33
C LEU A 101 -10.02 -5.77 -13.41
N HIS A 102 -8.82 -6.36 -13.36
CA HIS A 102 -8.29 -7.14 -14.48
C HIS A 102 -9.04 -8.44 -14.83
N PRO A 103 -9.73 -9.15 -13.92
CA PRO A 103 -10.62 -10.25 -14.30
C PRO A 103 -11.75 -9.74 -15.19
N PHE A 104 -12.33 -8.58 -14.88
CA PHE A 104 -13.40 -7.97 -15.69
C PHE A 104 -12.90 -7.41 -17.02
N ALA A 105 -11.61 -7.09 -17.13
CA ALA A 105 -11.02 -6.55 -18.35
C ALA A 105 -10.42 -7.62 -19.28
N ARG A 106 -10.02 -8.78 -18.74
CA ARG A 106 -9.25 -9.81 -19.49
C ARG A 106 -9.96 -11.15 -19.59
N TYR A 107 -10.87 -11.49 -18.68
CA TYR A 107 -11.61 -12.75 -18.77
C TYR A 107 -12.62 -12.69 -19.92
N PRO A 108 -12.70 -13.72 -20.78
CA PRO A 108 -13.67 -13.73 -21.87
C PRO A 108 -15.08 -13.86 -21.32
N VAL A 109 -15.84 -12.76 -21.35
CA VAL A 109 -17.26 -12.77 -20.96
C VAL A 109 -18.07 -13.22 -22.18
N SER A 110 -18.10 -14.53 -22.43
CA SER A 110 -18.91 -15.13 -23.50
C SER A 110 -20.17 -15.78 -22.92
N GLY A 111 -21.22 -15.00 -22.72
CA GLY A 111 -22.55 -15.49 -22.31
C GLY A 111 -23.17 -14.73 -21.14
N TYR A 112 -24.48 -14.92 -20.95
CA TYR A 112 -25.27 -14.21 -19.94
C TYR A 112 -24.96 -14.62 -18.49
N ARG A 113 -24.09 -15.63 -18.26
CA ARG A 113 -23.81 -16.23 -16.93
C ARG A 113 -22.35 -16.66 -16.72
N PHE A 114 -21.37 -15.86 -17.15
CA PHE A 114 -19.93 -16.16 -16.96
C PHE A 114 -19.53 -16.44 -15.50
N TRP A 115 -20.27 -15.94 -14.51
CA TRP A 115 -20.06 -16.21 -13.09
C TRP A 115 -20.43 -17.63 -12.65
N GLN A 116 -20.98 -18.48 -13.53
CA GLN A 116 -21.14 -19.91 -13.23
C GLN A 116 -19.85 -20.69 -13.48
N GLU A 117 -18.89 -20.12 -14.20
CA GLU A 117 -17.61 -20.75 -14.48
C GLU A 117 -16.66 -20.58 -13.29
N ILE A 118 -16.18 -21.69 -12.74
CA ILE A 118 -15.24 -21.67 -11.61
C ILE A 118 -13.94 -20.93 -11.98
N SER A 119 -13.52 -21.00 -13.25
CA SER A 119 -12.34 -20.30 -13.75
C SER A 119 -12.46 -18.78 -13.57
N PHE A 120 -13.64 -18.18 -13.76
CA PHE A 120 -13.83 -16.75 -13.47
C PHE A 120 -13.56 -16.44 -11.99
N TRP A 121 -14.04 -17.28 -11.08
CA TRP A 121 -13.83 -17.11 -9.63
C TRP A 121 -12.37 -17.30 -9.24
N ASP A 122 -11.64 -18.22 -9.87
CA ASP A 122 -10.20 -18.37 -9.65
C ASP A 122 -9.47 -17.07 -9.99
N HIS A 123 -9.84 -16.41 -11.11
CA HIS A 123 -9.27 -15.13 -11.50
C HIS A 123 -9.64 -14.03 -10.50
N LEU A 124 -10.91 -13.95 -10.12
CA LEU A 124 -11.40 -12.94 -9.19
C LEU A 124 -10.78 -13.07 -7.81
N PHE A 125 -10.75 -14.27 -7.22
CA PHE A 125 -10.21 -14.52 -5.90
C PHE A 125 -8.69 -14.40 -5.85
N THR A 126 -7.98 -14.79 -6.91
CA THR A 126 -6.53 -14.55 -6.99
C THR A 126 -6.22 -13.06 -6.89
N LEU A 127 -6.93 -12.22 -7.65
CA LEU A 127 -6.69 -10.78 -7.64
C LEU A 127 -7.21 -10.10 -6.38
N PHE A 128 -8.32 -10.58 -5.81
CA PHE A 128 -8.80 -10.12 -4.52
C PHE A 128 -7.81 -10.43 -3.40
N PHE A 129 -7.22 -11.63 -3.39
CA PHE A 129 -6.20 -12.00 -2.41
C PHE A 129 -4.95 -11.10 -2.55
N VAL A 130 -4.50 -10.84 -3.78
CA VAL A 130 -3.40 -9.90 -4.05
C VAL A 130 -3.75 -8.48 -3.56
N ALA A 131 -4.97 -8.00 -3.77
CA ALA A 131 -5.42 -6.72 -3.22
C ALA A 131 -5.38 -6.67 -1.68
N LEU A 132 -5.83 -7.74 -1.01
CA LEU A 132 -5.74 -7.86 0.45
C LEU A 132 -4.28 -7.87 0.94
N LEU A 133 -3.38 -8.52 0.21
CA LEU A 133 -1.94 -8.48 0.49
C LEU A 133 -1.39 -7.06 0.38
N GLY A 134 -1.73 -6.33 -0.67
CA GLY A 134 -1.33 -4.93 -0.84
C GLY A 134 -1.82 -4.06 0.32
N LEU A 135 -3.10 -4.20 0.69
CA LEU A 135 -3.68 -3.49 1.83
C LEU A 135 -2.97 -3.83 3.15
N ALA A 136 -2.64 -5.11 3.37
CA ALA A 136 -1.91 -5.55 4.55
C ALA A 136 -0.47 -5.02 4.60
N LEU A 137 0.25 -5.02 3.47
CA LEU A 137 1.60 -4.45 3.34
C LEU A 137 1.59 -2.94 3.61
N GLY A 138 0.64 -2.21 3.01
CA GLY A 138 0.44 -0.78 3.23
C GLY A 138 0.16 -0.47 4.70
N ASN A 139 -0.77 -1.20 5.32
CA ASN A 139 -1.08 -1.05 6.74
C ASN A 139 0.13 -1.35 7.64
N ALA A 140 0.85 -2.45 7.40
CA ALA A 140 2.02 -2.83 8.19
C ALA A 140 3.13 -1.78 8.08
N SER A 141 3.32 -1.21 6.88
CA SER A 141 4.28 -0.14 6.61
C SER A 141 3.87 1.16 7.33
N LEU A 142 2.63 1.62 7.14
CA LEU A 142 2.11 2.84 7.77
C LEU A 142 2.07 2.73 9.30
N ALA A 143 1.68 1.58 9.86
CA ALA A 143 1.66 1.36 11.31
C ALA A 143 3.05 1.59 11.95
N SER A 144 4.12 1.23 11.25
CA SER A 144 5.47 1.47 11.75
C SER A 144 5.83 2.95 11.74
N VAL A 145 5.65 3.63 10.59
CA VAL A 145 6.00 5.06 10.48
C VAL A 145 5.12 5.90 11.39
N HIS A 146 3.82 5.61 11.45
CA HIS A 146 2.89 6.26 12.37
C HIS A 146 3.34 6.13 13.83
N ARG A 147 3.82 4.97 14.26
CA ARG A 147 4.38 4.81 15.61
C ARG A 147 5.62 5.68 15.84
N LEU A 148 6.53 5.79 14.88
CA LEU A 148 7.71 6.66 14.98
C LEU A 148 7.32 8.14 15.12
N VAL A 149 6.33 8.58 14.32
CA VAL A 149 5.77 9.94 14.39
C VAL A 149 5.08 10.16 15.74
N ARG A 150 4.25 9.24 16.20
CA ARG A 150 3.59 9.33 17.52
C ARG A 150 4.59 9.43 18.66
N LYS A 151 5.67 8.65 18.63
CA LYS A 151 6.71 8.69 19.66
C LYS A 151 7.44 10.04 19.71
N SER A 152 7.52 10.73 18.56
CA SER A 152 8.27 11.99 18.45
C SER A 152 7.41 13.24 18.61
N TYR A 153 6.14 13.19 18.20
CA TYR A 153 5.25 14.37 18.11
C TYR A 153 3.86 14.17 18.76
N GLY A 154 3.60 13.00 19.36
CA GLY A 154 2.34 12.69 20.04
C GLY A 154 1.26 12.05 19.17
N SER A 155 0.20 11.57 19.83
CA SER A 155 -0.85 10.76 19.20
C SER A 155 -1.66 11.50 18.13
N VAL A 156 -2.02 12.77 18.40
CA VAL A 156 -2.82 13.61 17.50
C VAL A 156 -2.07 13.87 16.19
N VAL A 157 -0.82 14.33 16.28
CA VAL A 157 0.04 14.57 15.09
C VAL A 157 0.27 13.28 14.32
N GLY A 158 0.43 12.15 15.01
CA GLY A 158 0.53 10.85 14.37
C GLY A 158 -0.69 10.52 13.50
N TRP A 159 -1.90 10.73 14.02
CA TRP A 159 -3.13 10.45 13.27
C TRP A 159 -3.33 11.41 12.10
N ILE A 160 -3.07 12.70 12.29
CA ILE A 160 -3.08 13.70 11.21
C ILE A 160 -2.11 13.26 10.10
N PHE A 161 -0.90 12.86 10.47
CA PHE A 161 0.08 12.32 9.53
C PHE A 161 -0.46 11.08 8.80
N ALA A 162 -1.00 10.09 9.51
CA ALA A 162 -1.52 8.88 8.89
C ALA A 162 -2.65 9.18 7.89
N ILE A 163 -3.59 10.06 8.26
CA ILE A 163 -4.69 10.50 7.38
C ILE A 163 -4.14 11.21 6.14
N ALA A 164 -3.18 12.12 6.32
CA ALA A 164 -2.55 12.83 5.21
C ALA A 164 -1.84 11.86 4.25
N ILE A 165 -1.10 10.87 4.77
CA ILE A 165 -0.45 9.84 3.95
C ILE A 165 -1.46 9.03 3.15
N LEU A 166 -2.58 8.62 3.76
CA LEU A 166 -3.62 7.88 3.06
C LEU A 166 -4.28 8.73 1.95
N GLY A 167 -4.50 10.02 2.20
CA GLY A 167 -5.01 10.95 1.19
C GLY A 167 -4.03 11.13 0.01
N LEU A 168 -2.76 11.42 0.32
CA LEU A 168 -1.69 11.53 -0.67
C LEU A 168 -1.50 10.23 -1.45
N SER A 169 -1.59 9.09 -0.78
CA SER A 169 -1.52 7.77 -1.40
C SER A 169 -2.66 7.56 -2.39
N SER A 170 -3.88 7.96 -2.03
CA SER A 170 -5.04 7.84 -2.90
C SER A 170 -4.89 8.66 -4.18
N PHE A 171 -4.35 9.87 -4.05
CA PHE A 171 -3.98 10.72 -5.18
C PHE A 171 -2.84 10.12 -6.01
N GLY A 172 -1.80 9.58 -5.36
CA GLY A 172 -0.71 8.88 -6.03
C GLY A 172 -1.20 7.71 -6.88
N VAL A 173 -2.14 6.90 -6.35
CA VAL A 173 -2.77 5.80 -7.10
C VAL A 173 -3.50 6.31 -8.34
N TYR A 174 -4.27 7.39 -8.20
CA TYR A 174 -4.97 8.01 -9.32
C TYR A 174 -4.01 8.43 -10.43
N LEU A 175 -2.94 9.15 -10.09
CA LEU A 175 -1.98 9.66 -11.06
C LEU A 175 -1.37 8.57 -11.93
N GLY A 176 -0.84 7.49 -11.33
CA GLY A 176 -0.26 6.43 -12.15
C GLY A 176 -1.29 5.51 -12.83
N ARG A 177 -2.58 5.53 -12.44
CA ARG A 177 -3.63 4.79 -13.17
C ARG A 177 -4.17 5.50 -14.38
N PHE A 178 -4.51 6.78 -14.24
CA PHE A 178 -5.19 7.52 -15.30
C PHE A 178 -4.22 8.37 -16.11
N ASN A 179 -3.35 9.11 -15.43
CA ASN A 179 -2.43 10.03 -16.11
C ASN A 179 -1.15 9.33 -16.59
N ARG A 180 -0.82 8.14 -16.01
CA ARG A 180 0.38 7.34 -16.33
C ARG A 180 1.67 8.15 -16.40
N TRP A 181 1.74 9.26 -15.67
CA TRP A 181 2.94 10.09 -15.63
C TRP A 181 4.08 9.24 -15.10
N ASN A 182 5.14 9.08 -15.90
CA ASN A 182 6.30 8.36 -15.43
C ASN A 182 6.89 9.16 -14.28
N SER A 183 7.18 8.48 -13.18
CA SER A 183 7.84 9.13 -12.05
C SER A 183 9.21 9.71 -12.42
N TRP A 184 9.79 9.23 -13.52
CA TRP A 184 11.01 9.78 -14.12
C TRP A 184 10.83 11.15 -14.75
N ASP A 185 9.63 11.50 -15.22
CA ASP A 185 9.34 12.81 -15.81
C ASP A 185 9.27 13.88 -14.72
N ILE A 186 8.81 13.52 -13.51
CA ILE A 186 8.83 14.41 -12.34
C ILE A 186 10.28 14.81 -11.98
N ILE A 187 11.22 13.87 -12.10
CA ILE A 187 12.64 14.13 -11.80
C ILE A 187 13.32 14.92 -12.92
N LYS A 188 13.01 14.59 -14.18
CA LYS A 188 13.67 15.20 -15.35
C LYS A 188 13.10 16.57 -15.72
N ARG A 189 11.80 16.78 -15.54
CA ARG A 189 11.06 17.98 -15.99
C ARG A 189 9.97 18.37 -14.98
N PRO A 190 10.32 18.70 -13.72
CA PRO A 190 9.33 18.95 -12.65
C PRO A 190 8.35 20.08 -12.99
N PHE A 191 8.83 21.19 -13.57
CA PHE A 191 7.97 22.34 -13.90
C PHE A 191 6.95 22.03 -15.00
N HIS A 192 7.34 21.26 -16.02
CA HIS A 192 6.44 20.84 -17.10
C HIS A 192 5.32 19.93 -16.57
N VAL A 193 5.66 18.99 -15.69
CA VAL A 193 4.68 18.11 -15.05
C VAL A 193 3.72 18.91 -14.15
N LEU A 194 4.22 19.93 -13.44
CA LEU A 194 3.37 20.80 -12.62
C LEU A 194 2.42 21.64 -13.48
N GLU A 195 2.88 22.15 -14.62
CA GLU A 195 2.05 22.90 -15.55
C GLU A 195 0.94 22.01 -16.14
N GLU A 196 1.30 20.80 -16.59
CA GLU A 196 0.31 19.81 -17.03
C GLU A 196 -0.69 19.45 -15.92
N MET A 197 -0.24 19.30 -14.67
CA MET A 197 -1.11 19.08 -13.52
C MET A 197 -2.12 20.22 -13.36
N VAL A 198 -1.66 21.47 -13.37
CA VAL A 198 -2.53 22.63 -13.17
C VAL A 198 -3.56 22.73 -14.29
N ILE A 199 -3.14 22.55 -15.55
CA ILE A 199 -4.05 22.56 -16.69
C ILE A 199 -5.08 21.42 -16.57
N TYR A 200 -4.63 20.21 -16.27
CA TYR A 200 -5.49 19.04 -16.14
C TYR A 200 -6.54 19.20 -15.03
N PHE A 201 -6.15 19.73 -13.86
CA PHE A 201 -7.06 19.94 -12.73
C PHE A 201 -7.87 21.24 -12.81
N SER A 202 -7.60 22.10 -13.78
CA SER A 202 -8.44 23.26 -14.09
C SER A 202 -9.76 22.83 -14.75
N ASP A 203 -9.78 21.68 -15.41
CA ASP A 203 -11.01 21.05 -15.90
C ASP A 203 -11.81 20.43 -14.74
N MET A 204 -13.06 20.88 -14.59
CA MET A 204 -13.96 20.42 -13.54
C MET A 204 -14.34 18.94 -13.69
N GLU A 205 -14.39 18.39 -14.90
CA GLU A 205 -14.68 16.97 -15.11
C GLU A 205 -13.53 16.10 -14.61
N HIS A 206 -12.30 16.44 -14.97
CA HIS A 206 -11.10 15.74 -14.50
C HIS A 206 -10.95 15.84 -12.99
N LEU A 207 -11.21 17.01 -12.39
CA LEU A 207 -11.19 17.17 -10.94
C LEU A 207 -12.25 16.31 -10.25
N ARG A 208 -13.50 16.31 -10.75
CA ARG A 208 -14.59 15.48 -10.20
C ARG A 208 -14.26 14.00 -10.27
N HIS A 209 -13.73 13.53 -11.40
CA HIS A 209 -13.32 12.15 -11.58
C HIS A 209 -12.20 11.76 -10.60
N THR A 210 -11.19 12.63 -10.46
CA THR A 210 -10.09 12.46 -9.50
C THR A 210 -10.60 12.33 -8.07
N LEU A 211 -11.44 13.27 -7.64
CA LEU A 211 -11.99 13.27 -6.29
C LEU A 211 -12.87 12.05 -6.04
N ALA A 212 -13.69 11.64 -7.01
CA ALA A 212 -14.56 10.47 -6.89
C ALA A 212 -13.75 9.17 -6.69
N PHE A 213 -12.67 8.99 -7.46
CA PHE A 213 -11.79 7.84 -7.36
C PHE A 213 -10.96 7.86 -6.06
N CYS A 214 -10.29 8.98 -5.78
CA CYS A 214 -9.46 9.15 -4.59
C CYS A 214 -10.25 8.96 -3.31
N LYS A 215 -11.51 9.43 -3.26
CA LYS A 215 -12.41 9.23 -2.13
C LYS A 215 -12.57 7.74 -1.78
N TRP A 216 -12.78 6.87 -2.76
CA TRP A 216 -12.98 5.44 -2.49
C TRP A 216 -11.71 4.74 -2.02
N ILE A 217 -10.57 5.01 -2.68
CA ILE A 217 -9.28 4.47 -2.22
C ILE A 217 -8.96 4.95 -0.79
N PHE A 218 -9.23 6.23 -0.51
CA PHE A 218 -9.03 6.80 0.81
C PHE A 218 -9.93 6.12 1.86
N ILE A 219 -11.22 5.98 1.58
CA ILE A 219 -12.17 5.32 2.51
C ILE A 219 -11.75 3.88 2.79
N ILE A 220 -11.41 3.09 1.76
CA ILE A 220 -11.03 1.68 1.92
C ILE A 220 -9.76 1.56 2.76
N THR A 221 -8.73 2.33 2.43
CA THR A 221 -7.44 2.28 3.13
C THR A 221 -7.54 2.84 4.55
N LEU A 222 -8.28 3.93 4.77
CA LEU A 222 -8.55 4.48 6.09
C LEU A 222 -9.35 3.51 6.96
N PHE A 223 -10.43 2.94 6.44
CA PHE A 223 -11.23 1.96 7.15
C PHE A 223 -10.37 0.79 7.61
N SER A 224 -9.61 0.20 6.69
CA SER A 224 -8.69 -0.90 6.99
C SER A 224 -7.68 -0.53 8.09
N TYR A 225 -7.09 0.66 7.99
CA TYR A 225 -6.09 1.13 8.93
C TYR A 225 -6.66 1.42 10.33
N VAL A 226 -7.85 2.01 10.41
CA VAL A 226 -8.56 2.26 11.67
C VAL A 226 -8.91 0.94 12.33
N MET A 227 -9.45 -0.03 11.57
CA MET A 227 -9.76 -1.36 12.10
C MET A 227 -8.52 -2.03 12.71
N LEU A 228 -7.38 -2.00 12.01
CA LEU A 228 -6.12 -2.53 12.54
C LEU A 228 -5.74 -1.89 13.88
N ASN A 229 -5.86 -0.57 14.01
CA ASN A 229 -5.55 0.14 15.24
C ASN A 229 -6.52 -0.21 16.38
N LEU A 230 -7.82 -0.35 16.09
CA LEU A 230 -8.83 -0.74 17.08
C LEU A 230 -8.61 -2.17 17.59
N PHE A 231 -8.31 -3.13 16.71
CA PHE A 231 -7.93 -4.48 17.14
C PHE A 231 -6.67 -4.48 18.01
N GLY A 232 -5.68 -3.65 17.68
CA GLY A 232 -4.49 -3.44 18.50
C GLY A 232 -4.83 -2.88 19.89
N ALA A 233 -5.73 -1.90 19.96
CA ALA A 233 -6.17 -1.30 21.22
C ALA A 233 -6.93 -2.29 22.12
N MET A 234 -7.83 -3.09 21.56
CA MET A 234 -8.56 -4.14 22.30
C MET A 234 -7.64 -5.20 22.90
N LYS A 235 -6.54 -5.54 22.22
CA LYS A 235 -5.55 -6.49 22.76
C LYS A 235 -4.79 -5.91 23.94
N ASN A 236 -4.51 -4.61 23.91
CA ASN A 236 -3.79 -3.94 24.98
C ASN A 236 -4.66 -3.71 26.22
N SER A 237 -5.97 -3.44 26.07
CA SER A 237 -6.87 -3.25 27.21
C SER A 237 -6.99 -4.50 28.09
N LYS A 238 -7.14 -5.68 27.47
CA LYS A 238 -7.18 -6.98 28.16
C LYS A 238 -5.91 -7.35 28.92
N GLY A 239 -4.75 -6.79 28.56
CA GLY A 239 -3.49 -7.02 29.26
C GLY A 239 -3.37 -6.27 30.59
N THR A 240 -4.22 -5.26 30.80
CA THR A 240 -4.24 -4.41 32.01
C THR A 240 -5.12 -5.02 33.09
N GLU A 241 -6.26 -5.62 32.72
CA GLU A 241 -7.20 -6.27 33.66
C GLU A 241 -6.67 -7.55 34.31
N VAL A 242 -5.63 -8.20 33.75
CA VAL A 242 -5.05 -9.44 34.30
C VAL A 242 -3.90 -9.16 35.29
N ARG A 243 -3.53 -7.89 35.50
CA ARG A 243 -2.45 -7.47 36.41
C ARG A 243 -2.93 -6.78 37.68
N GLU A 244 -4.25 -6.69 37.87
CA GLU A 244 -4.91 -6.27 39.10
C GLU A 244 -5.45 -7.52 39.83
#